data_AF-A0A4Q0ZQ37-F1
#
_entry.id   AF-A0A4Q0ZQ37-F1
#
_cell.length_a   1.000
_cell.length_b   1.000
_cell.length_c   1.000
_cell.angle_alpha   90.00
_cell.angle_beta   90.00
_cell.angle_gamma   90.00
#
_symmetry.space_group_name_H-M   'P 1'
#
loop_
_entity.id
_entity.type
_entity.pdbx_description
1 polymer ?
#
loop_
_entity_poly.entity_id
_entity_poly.type
_entity_poly.pdbx_seq_one_letter_code
_entity_poly.pdbx_strand_id
1 'polypeptide(L)'
;MTKQVNKDILFNTFGVTNFLSLEEAINTMPPSIVEYHLDSIDDEQSNIYLNKKDIEKSLYFGEYSIYQDYDENVFLEVEIKEEELTTSFW
;
A
#
# COMPACT_ATOMS: atom_id res chain seq x y z
N MET A 1 -9.06 -2.24 -3.73
CA MET A 1 -8.25 -3.23 -4.47
C MET A 1 -7.07 -3.62 -3.62
N THR A 2 -6.82 -4.93 -3.46
CA THR A 2 -5.70 -5.43 -2.64
C THR A 2 -4.72 -6.19 -3.52
N LYS A 3 -3.43 -5.85 -3.43
CA LYS A 3 -2.33 -6.51 -4.16
C LYS A 3 -1.25 -6.94 -3.17
N GLN A 4 -0.63 -8.09 -3.41
CA GLN A 4 0.63 -8.42 -2.75
C GLN A 4 1.72 -7.62 -3.43
N VAL A 5 2.73 -7.21 -2.67
CA VAL A 5 3.87 -6.47 -3.20
C VAL A 5 5.15 -7.11 -2.70
N ASN A 6 6.19 -7.07 -3.53
CA ASN A 6 7.51 -7.49 -3.10
C ASN A 6 8.04 -6.52 -2.02
N LYS A 7 8.27 -7.06 -0.80
CA LYS A 7 8.76 -6.28 0.35
C LYS A 7 10.10 -5.60 0.07
N ASP A 8 10.99 -6.23 -0.67
CA ASP A 8 12.30 -5.67 -1.00
C ASP A 8 12.17 -4.49 -1.96
N ILE A 9 11.24 -4.54 -2.92
CA ILE A 9 10.96 -3.42 -3.83
C ILE A 9 10.37 -2.25 -3.03
N LEU A 10 9.39 -2.52 -2.17
CA LEU A 10 8.78 -1.50 -1.32
C LEU A 10 9.83 -0.83 -0.42
N PHE A 11 10.61 -1.63 0.31
CA PHE A 11 11.62 -1.12 1.22
C PHE A 11 12.72 -0.35 0.50
N ASN A 12 13.18 -0.81 -0.66
CA ASN A 12 14.15 -0.07 -1.46
C ASN A 12 13.58 1.24 -2.01
N THR A 13 12.30 1.27 -2.39
CA THR A 13 11.63 2.49 -2.89
C THR A 13 11.60 3.58 -1.82
N PHE A 14 11.31 3.20 -0.58
CA PHE A 14 11.28 4.12 0.55
C PHE A 14 12.63 4.26 1.28
N GLY A 15 13.67 3.52 0.87
CA GLY A 15 15.01 3.57 1.47
C GLY A 15 15.08 3.02 2.90
N VAL A 16 14.24 2.03 3.24
CA VAL A 16 14.09 1.48 4.60
C VAL A 16 14.51 0.02 4.66
N THR A 17 14.71 -0.51 5.86
CA THR A 17 15.13 -1.92 6.07
C THR A 17 14.09 -2.77 6.81
N ASN A 18 13.06 -2.15 7.38
CA ASN A 18 12.03 -2.84 8.13
C ASN A 18 10.71 -2.04 8.11
N PHE A 19 9.61 -2.70 8.50
CA PHE A 19 8.26 -2.13 8.47
C PHE A 19 8.09 -0.92 9.42
N LEU A 20 8.78 -0.88 10.57
CA LEU A 20 8.71 0.26 11.49
C LEU A 20 9.33 1.51 10.87
N SER A 21 10.47 1.36 10.19
CA SER A 21 11.12 2.45 9.46
C SER A 21 10.29 2.89 8.24
N LEU A 22 9.50 1.99 7.64
CA LEU A 22 8.58 2.33 6.56
C LEU A 22 7.51 3.34 7.02
N GLU A 23 6.93 3.13 8.21
CA GLU A 23 5.97 4.07 8.80
C GLU A 23 6.60 5.46 9.01
N GLU A 24 7.83 5.52 9.52
CA GLU A 24 8.54 6.79 9.70
C GLU A 24 8.87 7.46 8.35
N ALA A 25 9.31 6.70 7.36
CA ALA A 25 9.62 7.21 6.02
C ALA A 25 8.36 7.77 5.34
N ILE A 26 7.23 7.07 5.42
CA ILE A 26 5.96 7.52 4.86
C ILE A 26 5.46 8.80 5.54
N ASN A 27 5.57 8.89 6.87
CA ASN A 27 5.15 10.07 7.62
C ASN A 27 6.04 11.31 7.41
N THR A 28 7.28 11.12 6.95
CA THR A 28 8.23 12.22 6.69
C THR A 28 8.18 12.70 5.23
N MET A 29 7.64 11.90 4.31
CA MET A 29 7.51 12.25 2.91
C MET A 29 6.21 13.04 2.62
N PRO A 30 6.20 13.89 1.58
CA PRO A 30 4.97 14.51 1.11
C PRO A 30 3.95 13.45 0.65
N PRO A 31 2.65 13.58 1.00
CA PRO A 31 1.67 12.55 0.68
C PRO A 31 1.57 12.18 -0.79
N SER A 32 1.60 13.15 -1.69
CA SER A 32 1.55 12.89 -3.13
C SER A 32 2.73 12.05 -3.65
N ILE A 33 3.89 12.14 -3.02
CA ILE A 33 5.08 11.35 -3.37
C ILE A 33 4.93 9.92 -2.87
N VAL A 34 4.41 9.74 -1.66
CA VAL A 34 4.10 8.42 -1.12
C VAL A 34 3.09 7.71 -2.01
N GLU A 35 2.00 8.37 -2.36
CA GLU A 35 0.96 7.84 -3.25
C GLU A 35 1.53 7.47 -4.61
N TYR A 36 2.34 8.35 -5.22
CA TYR A 36 3.02 8.07 -6.48
C TYR A 36 3.89 6.81 -6.41
N HIS A 37 4.67 6.65 -5.35
CA HIS A 37 5.49 5.46 -5.15
C HIS A 37 4.64 4.21 -4.98
N LEU A 38 3.61 4.23 -4.14
CA LEU A 38 2.72 3.09 -3.89
C LEU A 38 1.93 2.67 -5.13
N ASP A 39 1.50 3.63 -5.95
CA ASP A 39 0.84 3.37 -7.24
C ASP A 39 1.82 2.76 -8.23
N SER A 40 3.06 3.29 -8.30
CA SER A 40 4.12 2.79 -9.19
C SER A 40 4.63 1.39 -8.87
N ILE A 41 4.37 0.88 -7.66
CA ILE A 41 4.69 -0.50 -7.29
C ILE A 41 3.66 -1.40 -7.97
N ASP A 42 3.94 -1.74 -9.22
CA ASP A 42 3.14 -2.65 -10.03
C ASP A 42 3.50 -4.10 -9.68
N ASP A 43 2.49 -4.95 -9.51
CA ASP A 43 2.68 -6.39 -9.26
C ASP A 43 1.66 -7.20 -10.07
N GLU A 44 2.05 -8.40 -10.47
CA GLU A 44 1.36 -9.25 -11.45
C GLU A 44 0.00 -9.79 -10.94
N GLN A 45 -0.33 -9.60 -9.66
CA GLN A 45 -1.53 -10.13 -9.01
C GLN A 45 -2.35 -9.03 -8.32
N SER A 46 -3.20 -8.37 -9.09
CA SER A 46 -4.27 -7.52 -8.54
C SER A 46 -5.40 -8.37 -7.97
N ASN A 47 -5.94 -7.97 -6.82
CA ASN A 47 -7.19 -8.48 -6.21
C ASN A 47 -7.06 -9.79 -5.42
N ILE A 48 -6.03 -9.89 -4.59
CA ILE A 48 -5.79 -11.04 -3.71
C ILE A 48 -6.67 -10.92 -2.47
N TYR A 49 -7.28 -12.03 -2.04
CA TYR A 49 -8.01 -12.08 -0.78
C TYR A 49 -7.04 -12.01 0.40
N LEU A 50 -7.14 -10.95 1.19
CA LEU A 50 -6.34 -10.77 2.41
C LEU A 50 -7.15 -11.16 3.65
N ASN A 51 -6.70 -12.19 4.37
CA ASN A 51 -7.28 -12.56 5.66
C ASN A 51 -6.73 -11.63 6.76
N LYS A 52 -7.55 -10.69 7.24
CA LYS A 52 -7.14 -9.73 8.27
C LYS A 52 -6.78 -10.35 9.63
N LYS A 53 -7.06 -11.63 9.84
CA LYS A 53 -6.63 -12.37 11.06
C LYS A 53 -5.16 -12.75 11.06
N ASP A 54 -4.55 -12.89 9.89
CA ASP A 54 -3.16 -13.35 9.74
C ASP A 54 -2.19 -12.17 9.59
N ILE A 55 -2.68 -10.94 9.82
CA ILE A 55 -1.88 -9.71 9.76
C ILE A 55 -1.18 -9.50 11.09
N GLU A 56 0.14 -9.33 11.04
CA GLU A 56 0.96 -8.96 12.18
C GLU A 56 0.99 -7.43 12.36
N LYS A 57 1.22 -6.68 11.28
CA LYS A 57 1.33 -5.21 11.30
C LYS A 57 0.48 -4.57 10.23
N SER A 58 -0.09 -3.42 10.57
CA SER A 58 -0.91 -2.62 9.66
C SER A 58 -0.48 -1.16 9.73
N LEU A 59 -0.33 -0.53 8.57
CA LEU A 59 -0.04 0.88 8.40
C LEU A 59 -1.10 1.48 7.48
N TYR A 60 -1.62 2.65 7.86
CA TYR A 60 -2.67 3.34 7.11
C TYR A 60 -2.15 4.70 6.68
N PHE A 61 -2.27 5.00 5.39
CA PHE A 61 -1.81 6.25 4.81
C PHE A 61 -2.77 6.73 3.70
N GLY A 62 -3.54 7.78 3.97
CA GLY A 62 -4.51 8.31 3.00
C GLY A 62 -5.52 7.23 2.61
N GLU A 63 -5.55 6.87 1.34
CA GLU A 63 -6.40 5.79 0.79
C GLU A 63 -5.66 4.44 0.67
N TYR A 64 -4.40 4.39 1.10
CA TYR A 64 -3.56 3.20 1.06
C TYR A 64 -3.47 2.58 2.46
N SER A 65 -3.59 1.26 2.50
CA SER A 65 -3.37 0.44 3.69
C SER A 65 -2.30 -0.59 3.38
N ILE A 66 -1.20 -0.56 4.11
CA ILE A 66 -0.09 -1.50 3.98
C ILE A 66 -0.19 -2.52 5.12
N TYR A 67 -0.15 -3.80 4.79
CA TYR A 67 -0.24 -4.89 5.75
C TYR A 67 0.98 -5.78 5.64
N GLN A 68 1.45 -6.29 6.77
CA GLN A 68 2.48 -7.32 6.87
C GLN A 68 1.91 -8.52 7.63
N ASP A 69 2.03 -9.72 7.07
CA ASP A 69 1.65 -10.97 7.75
C ASP A 69 2.79 -11.56 8.59
N TYR A 70 2.50 -12.66 9.29
CA TYR A 70 3.49 -13.39 10.09
C TYR A 70 4.57 -14.11 9.28
N ASP A 71 4.35 -14.30 7.97
CA ASP A 71 5.31 -14.88 7.02
C ASP A 71 6.16 -13.79 6.33
N GLU A 72 6.08 -12.55 6.81
CA GLU A 72 6.73 -11.35 6.28
C GLU A 72 6.30 -10.96 4.85
N ASN A 73 5.18 -11.46 4.33
CA ASN A 73 4.60 -10.97 3.09
C ASN A 73 3.97 -9.60 3.32
N VAL A 74 4.08 -8.74 2.31
CA VAL A 74 3.55 -7.38 2.35
C VAL A 74 2.42 -7.23 1.34
N PHE A 75 1.33 -6.61 1.78
CA PHE A 75 0.14 -6.36 0.99
C PHE A 75 -0.18 -4.88 0.99
N LEU A 76 -0.64 -4.38 -0.16
CA LEU A 76 -1.11 -3.02 -0.35
C LEU A 76 -2.59 -3.07 -0.74
N GLU A 77 -3.44 -2.51 0.12
CA GLU A 77 -4.87 -2.32 -0.11
C GLU A 77 -5.12 -0.85 -0.39
N VAL A 78 -5.58 -0.54 -1.59
CA VAL A 78 -6.05 0.80 -1.96
C VAL A 78 -7.56 0.79 -1.83
N GLU A 79 -8.10 1.62 -0.94
CA GLU A 79 -9.52 1.90 -0.91
C GLU A 79 -9.84 2.80 -2.10
N ILE A 80 -10.10 2.19 -3.25
CA ILE A 80 -10.68 2.91 -4.38
C ILE A 80 -12.07 3.31 -3.88
N LYS A 81 -12.21 4.56 -3.42
CA LYS A 81 -13.52 5.17 -3.44
C LYS A 81 -13.93 5.11 -4.90
N GLU A 82 -15.01 4.40 -5.20
CA GLU A 82 -15.75 4.71 -6.40
C GLU A 82 -16.07 6.20 -6.29
N GLU A 83 -15.22 7.05 -6.87
CA GLU A 83 -15.65 8.38 -7.25
C GLU A 83 -16.93 8.10 -8.02
N GLU A 84 -18.06 8.55 -7.45
CA GLU A 84 -19.29 8.66 -8.21
C GLU A 84 -18.84 9.22 -9.56
N LEU A 85 -18.96 8.39 -10.59
CA LEU A 85 -18.79 8.78 -11.97
C LEU A 85 -19.74 9.97 -12.12
N THR A 86 -19.24 11.17 -11.88
CA THR A 86 -19.97 12.39 -12.17
C THR A 86 -20.03 12.36 -13.66
N THR A 87 -21.15 11.81 -14.13
CA THR A 87 -21.63 11.86 -15.49
C THR A 87 -21.85 13.34 -15.76
N SER A 88 -20.73 14.04 -15.98
CA SER A 88 -20.68 15.34 -16.62
C SER A 88 -21.02 15.07 -18.08
N PHE A 89 -22.31 14.87 -18.34
CA PHE A 89 -22.88 15.15 -19.65
C PHE A 89 -23.14 16.65 -19.67
N TRP A 90 -22.41 17.30 -20.56
CA TRP A 90 -22.50 18.70 -20.96
C TRP A 90 -23.94 19.17 -21.25
#